data_AF-A0A2G4SU34-F1
#
_entry.id   AF-A0A2G4SU34-F1
#
_cell.length_a   1.000
_cell.length_b   1.000
_cell.length_c   1.000
_cell.angle_alpha   90.00
_cell.angle_beta   90.00
_cell.angle_gamma   90.00
#
_symmetry.space_group_name_H-M   'P 1'
#
loop_
_entity.id
_entity.type
_entity.pdbx_description
1 polymer ?
#
loop_
_entity_poly.entity_id
_entity_poly.type
_entity_poly.pdbx_seq_one_letter_code
_entity_poly.pdbx_strand_id
1 'polypeptide(L)'
;MTSFLSNKLFKKTKHNTKVRWLSFCKSSSYPFQEMSFQDKDIRAFEKSFQIAADEMVYAIESQGSIYYRGDFLAASEAVHLCIDQFHDLLHSLKPDKSHIFQLKWSEPLFKLRSRLDSLPSPKDKDN
;
A
#
# COMPACT_ATOMS: atom_id res chain seq x y z
N MET A 1 5.38 -48.88 -32.16
CA MET A 1 3.96 -48.61 -32.51
C MET A 1 3.17 -48.75 -31.22
N THR A 2 2.43 -47.81 -30.65
CA THR A 2 2.06 -46.41 -30.92
C THR A 2 1.64 -45.85 -29.55
N SER A 3 1.95 -44.58 -29.33
CA SER A 3 1.44 -43.68 -28.28
C SER A 3 -0.08 -43.74 -28.08
N PHE A 4 -0.60 -43.35 -26.91
CA PHE A 4 -1.56 -42.24 -26.77
C PHE A 4 -1.75 -41.82 -25.29
N LEU A 5 -1.82 -40.50 -25.14
CA LEU A 5 -1.93 -39.70 -23.93
C LEU A 5 -3.27 -39.91 -23.19
N SER A 6 -3.29 -39.63 -21.88
CA SER A 6 -4.44 -38.95 -21.28
C SER A 6 -4.07 -38.22 -19.98
N ASN A 7 -4.23 -36.89 -20.07
CA ASN A 7 -4.03 -35.88 -19.05
C ASN A 7 -5.04 -36.05 -17.91
N LYS A 8 -4.57 -36.13 -16.65
CA LYS A 8 -5.43 -35.81 -15.49
C LYS A 8 -5.45 -34.30 -15.31
N LEU A 9 -6.50 -33.72 -15.90
CA LEU A 9 -6.89 -32.32 -15.76
C LEU A 9 -7.27 -32.04 -14.30
N PHE A 10 -6.35 -31.45 -13.54
CA PHE A 10 -6.70 -30.82 -12.27
C PHE A 10 -7.58 -29.61 -12.56
N LYS A 11 -8.87 -29.71 -12.23
CA LYS A 11 -9.82 -28.61 -12.32
C LYS A 11 -9.41 -27.55 -11.29
N LYS A 12 -8.91 -26.44 -11.81
CA LYS A 12 -8.59 -25.21 -11.08
C LYS A 12 -9.90 -24.54 -10.64
N THR A 13 -10.37 -24.86 -9.44
CA THR A 13 -11.49 -24.12 -8.84
C THR A 13 -10.93 -22.78 -8.34
N LYS A 14 -11.12 -21.72 -9.15
CA LYS A 14 -10.88 -20.34 -8.73
C LYS A 14 -11.92 -19.98 -7.69
N HIS A 15 -11.57 -20.06 -6.40
CA HIS A 15 -12.36 -19.41 -5.37
C HIS A 15 -12.13 -17.90 -5.47
N ASN A 16 -13.15 -17.27 -6.02
CA ASN A 16 -13.37 -15.84 -6.06
C ASN A 16 -13.63 -15.34 -4.63
N THR A 17 -12.61 -14.75 -4.02
CA THR A 17 -12.77 -13.86 -2.87
C THR A 17 -12.02 -12.58 -3.17
N LYS A 18 -12.51 -11.83 -4.16
CA LYS A 18 -12.13 -10.43 -4.35
C LYS A 18 -12.79 -9.61 -3.24
N VAL A 19 -12.12 -9.54 -2.09
CA VAL A 19 -12.54 -8.76 -0.93
C VAL A 19 -12.40 -7.28 -1.29
N ARG A 20 -13.52 -6.73 -1.79
CA ARG A 20 -14.07 -5.39 -1.53
C ARG A 20 -13.09 -4.37 -0.91
N TRP A 21 -12.37 -3.64 -1.77
CA TRP A 21 -11.93 -2.25 -1.53
C TRP A 21 -12.03 -1.40 -2.81
N LEU A 22 -13.10 -1.61 -3.59
CA LEU A 22 -13.46 -0.71 -4.69
C LEU A 22 -14.75 0.02 -4.32
N SER A 23 -14.63 1.10 -3.55
CA SER A 23 -15.63 2.17 -3.48
C SER A 23 -15.08 3.39 -2.75
N PHE A 24 -14.08 4.04 -3.33
CA PHE A 24 -13.89 5.48 -3.11
C PHE A 24 -13.27 6.17 -4.33
N CYS A 25 -13.93 6.06 -5.48
CA CYS A 25 -13.74 7.02 -6.57
C CYS A 25 -15.10 7.66 -6.83
N LYS A 26 -15.43 8.71 -6.07
CA LYS A 26 -16.47 9.65 -6.48
C LYS A 26 -15.85 10.52 -7.58
N SER A 27 -16.25 10.29 -8.82
CA SER A 27 -16.05 11.23 -9.91
C SER A 27 -16.78 12.53 -9.56
N SER A 28 -16.05 13.48 -9.00
CA SER A 28 -16.51 14.85 -8.88
C SER A 28 -15.89 15.63 -10.03
N SER A 29 -16.74 16.10 -10.93
CA SER A 29 -16.39 17.11 -11.92
C SER A 29 -16.07 18.39 -11.15
N TYR A 30 -14.79 18.65 -10.89
CA TYR A 30 -14.36 19.89 -10.25
C TYR A 30 -14.10 20.96 -11.33
N PRO A 31 -14.56 22.20 -11.11
CA PRO A 31 -14.14 23.33 -11.93
C PRO A 31 -12.62 23.46 -11.82
N PHE A 32 -11.98 23.89 -12.91
CA PHE A 32 -10.55 24.15 -12.99
C PHE A 32 -10.18 25.21 -11.94
N GLN A 33 -9.81 24.74 -10.75
CA GLN A 33 -9.45 25.57 -9.61
C GLN A 33 -7.93 25.57 -9.52
N GLU A 34 -7.36 26.77 -9.48
CA GLU A 34 -5.93 27.00 -9.37
C GLU A 34 -5.39 26.24 -8.14
N MET A 35 -4.66 25.17 -8.44
CA MET A 35 -4.28 24.18 -7.47
C MET A 35 -3.18 24.74 -6.57
N SER A 36 -3.49 25.05 -5.30
CA SER A 36 -2.47 25.58 -4.39
C SER A 36 -1.33 24.58 -4.22
N PHE A 37 -0.09 25.07 -4.09
CA PHE A 37 1.10 24.22 -3.95
C PHE A 37 0.94 23.17 -2.83
N GLN A 38 0.36 23.58 -1.70
CA GLN A 38 0.02 22.71 -0.57
C GLN A 38 -0.93 21.56 -0.93
N ASP A 39 -1.87 21.78 -1.86
CA ASP A 39 -2.79 20.71 -2.28
C ASP A 39 -2.09 19.70 -3.21
N LYS A 40 -1.00 20.10 -3.88
CA LYS A 40 -0.15 19.17 -4.65
C LYS A 40 0.65 18.27 -3.71
N ASP A 41 1.20 18.83 -2.65
CA ASP A 41 1.99 18.07 -1.67
C ASP A 41 1.10 17.07 -0.91
N ILE A 42 -0.12 17.47 -0.53
CA ILE A 42 -1.11 16.56 0.07
C ILE A 42 -1.45 15.41 -0.89
N ARG A 43 -1.68 15.68 -2.19
CA ARG A 43 -1.93 14.60 -3.17
C ARG A 43 -0.72 13.71 -3.40
N ALA A 44 0.49 14.26 -3.34
CA ALA A 44 1.71 13.47 -3.43
C ALA A 44 1.81 12.51 -2.24
N PHE A 45 1.51 12.98 -1.03
CA PHE A 45 1.40 12.13 0.15
C PHE A 45 0.32 11.06 0.00
N GLU A 46 -0.88 11.41 -0.48
CA GLU A 46 -1.97 10.43 -0.69
C GLU A 46 -1.54 9.32 -1.66
N LYS A 47 -0.75 9.66 -2.69
CA LYS A 47 -0.17 8.68 -3.61
C LYS A 47 0.88 7.80 -2.92
N SER A 48 1.79 8.36 -2.13
CA SER A 48 2.76 7.59 -1.35
C SER A 48 2.09 6.63 -0.38
N PHE A 49 1.02 7.08 0.29
CA PHE A 49 0.23 6.24 1.17
C PHE A 49 -0.39 5.06 0.43
N GLN A 50 -0.94 5.29 -0.76
CA GLN A 50 -1.49 4.21 -1.59
C GLN A 50 -0.41 3.22 -2.00
N ILE A 51 0.77 3.69 -2.44
CA ILE A 51 1.90 2.81 -2.78
C ILE A 51 2.30 1.96 -1.56
N ALA A 52 2.47 2.58 -0.39
CA ALA A 52 2.81 1.85 0.83
C ALA A 52 1.75 0.82 1.23
N ALA A 53 0.46 1.12 0.99
CA ALA A 53 -0.62 0.16 1.20
C ALA A 53 -0.58 -1.01 0.20
N ASP A 54 -0.24 -0.75 -1.06
CA ASP A 54 -0.12 -1.78 -2.10
C ASP A 54 1.10 -2.69 -1.84
N GLU A 55 2.26 -2.11 -1.52
CA GLU A 55 3.46 -2.87 -1.15
C GLU A 55 3.24 -3.72 0.10
N MET A 56 2.48 -3.20 1.08
CA MET A 56 2.07 -3.97 2.25
C MET A 56 1.25 -5.21 1.87
N VAL A 57 0.36 -5.10 0.88
CA VAL A 57 -0.41 -6.24 0.37
C VAL A 57 0.52 -7.27 -0.26
N TYR A 58 1.48 -6.85 -1.09
CA TYR A 58 2.45 -7.76 -1.68
C TYR A 58 3.27 -8.49 -0.62
N ALA A 59 3.77 -7.76 0.39
CA ALA A 59 4.51 -8.36 1.49
C ALA A 59 3.67 -9.39 2.26
N ILE A 60 2.39 -9.13 2.52
CA ILE A 60 1.49 -10.08 3.18
C ILE A 60 1.25 -11.32 2.30
N GLU A 61 0.96 -11.13 1.03
CA GLU A 61 0.63 -12.22 0.10
C GLU A 61 1.83 -13.12 -0.22
N SER A 62 3.05 -12.57 -0.17
CA SER A 62 4.26 -13.31 -0.50
C SER A 62 4.91 -13.99 0.71
N GLN A 63 4.33 -13.90 1.91
CA GLN A 63 4.84 -14.61 3.10
C GLN A 63 5.07 -16.10 2.84
N GLY A 64 6.23 -16.60 3.26
CA GLY A 64 6.65 -17.98 3.04
C GLY A 64 7.14 -18.29 1.61
N SER A 65 7.10 -17.33 0.69
CA SER A 65 7.69 -17.44 -0.64
C SER A 65 9.10 -16.85 -0.71
N ILE A 66 9.80 -17.12 -1.81
CA ILE A 66 11.12 -16.53 -2.11
C ILE A 66 11.07 -15.00 -2.34
N TYR A 67 9.89 -14.45 -2.64
CA TYR A 67 9.70 -13.02 -2.93
C TYR A 67 9.52 -12.20 -1.66
N TYR A 68 9.17 -12.84 -0.54
CA TYR A 68 8.81 -12.17 0.71
C TYR A 68 9.84 -11.13 1.17
N ARG A 69 11.12 -11.45 1.07
CA ARG A 69 12.18 -10.53 1.51
C ARG A 69 12.19 -9.24 0.68
N GLY A 70 11.98 -9.33 -0.63
CA GLY A 70 11.93 -8.16 -1.50
C GLY A 70 10.71 -7.31 -1.18
N ASP A 71 9.54 -7.94 -1.11
CA ASP A 71 8.27 -7.25 -0.87
C ASP A 71 8.22 -6.63 0.54
N PHE A 72 8.78 -7.30 1.56
CA PHE A 72 8.92 -6.74 2.91
C PHE A 72 9.79 -5.47 2.91
N LEU A 73 10.92 -5.48 2.19
CA LEU A 73 11.79 -4.30 2.10
C LEU A 73 11.09 -3.15 1.37
N ALA A 74 10.42 -3.44 0.24
CA ALA A 74 9.65 -2.43 -0.50
C ALA A 74 8.53 -1.81 0.36
N ALA A 75 7.77 -2.64 1.09
CA ALA A 75 6.75 -2.18 2.03
C ALA A 75 7.36 -1.33 3.15
N SER A 76 8.50 -1.75 3.71
CA SER A 76 9.20 -1.01 4.76
C SER A 76 9.65 0.37 4.28
N GLU A 77 10.31 0.45 3.12
CA GLU A 77 10.75 1.71 2.51
C GLU A 77 9.56 2.63 2.21
N ALA A 78 8.51 2.11 1.59
CA ALA A 78 7.33 2.91 1.25
C ALA A 78 6.61 3.44 2.49
N VAL A 79 6.50 2.65 3.56
CA VAL A 79 5.90 3.09 4.84
C VAL A 79 6.75 4.16 5.50
N HIS A 80 8.07 4.00 5.56
CA HIS A 80 8.96 5.02 6.12
C HIS A 80 8.87 6.35 5.35
N LEU A 81 8.93 6.29 4.02
CA LEU A 81 8.78 7.48 3.17
C LEU A 81 7.43 8.18 3.43
N CYS A 82 6.35 7.42 3.59
CA CYS A 82 5.03 7.97 3.87
C CYS A 82 4.98 8.66 5.25
N ILE A 83 5.65 8.11 6.26
CA ILE A 83 5.76 8.71 7.60
C ILE A 83 6.54 10.01 7.55
N ASP A 84 7.69 10.03 6.87
CA ASP A 84 8.51 11.23 6.73
C ASP A 84 7.73 12.35 6.03
N GLN A 85 7.07 12.03 4.90
CA GLN A 85 6.21 12.98 4.19
C GLN A 85 5.04 13.51 5.04
N PHE A 86 4.46 12.67 5.90
CA PHE A 86 3.41 13.10 6.81
C PHE A 86 3.94 14.16 7.79
N HIS A 87 5.11 13.93 8.39
CA HIS A 87 5.71 14.89 9.30
C HIS A 87 6.10 16.20 8.60
N ASP A 88 6.72 16.14 7.43
CA ASP A 88 7.07 17.31 6.63
C ASP A 88 5.83 18.15 6.27
N LEU A 89 4.73 17.50 5.93
CA LEU A 89 3.46 18.16 5.66
C LEU A 89 2.86 18.81 6.91
N LEU A 90 2.92 18.16 8.07
CA LEU A 90 2.44 18.77 9.31
C LEU A 90 3.16 20.08 9.63
N HIS A 91 4.46 20.17 9.33
CA HIS A 91 5.28 21.35 9.56
C HIS A 91 5.12 22.44 8.49
N SER A 92 4.80 22.07 7.24
CA SER A 92 4.72 23.02 6.11
C SER A 92 3.31 23.56 5.84
N LEU A 93 2.27 22.85 6.26
CA LEU A 93 0.88 23.28 6.10
C LEU A 93 0.53 24.42 7.06
N LYS A 94 -0.42 25.27 6.64
CA LYS A 94 -1.02 26.27 7.55
C LYS A 94 -1.68 25.57 8.75
N PRO A 95 -1.72 26.16 9.96
CA PRO A 95 -2.21 25.51 11.18
C PRO A 95 -3.56 24.80 11.02
N ASP A 96 -4.56 25.46 10.43
CA ASP A 96 -5.89 24.87 10.23
C ASP A 96 -5.86 23.65 9.30
N LYS A 97 -5.10 23.73 8.19
CA LYS A 97 -4.93 22.62 7.24
C LYS A 97 -4.12 21.48 7.86
N SER A 98 -3.06 21.81 8.60
CA SER A 98 -2.21 20.84 9.29
C SER A 98 -3.03 20.04 10.31
N HIS A 99 -3.88 20.70 11.10
CA HIS A 99 -4.77 20.03 12.06
C HIS A 99 -5.74 19.06 11.37
N ILE A 100 -6.42 19.50 10.30
CA ILE A 100 -7.33 18.63 9.54
C ILE A 100 -6.58 17.45 8.92
N PHE A 101 -5.40 17.71 8.36
CA PHE A 101 -4.55 16.68 7.77
C PHE A 101 -4.11 15.65 8.81
N GLN A 102 -3.68 16.09 10.00
CA GLN A 102 -3.31 15.23 11.13
C GLN A 102 -4.48 14.34 11.57
N LEU A 103 -5.67 14.92 11.74
CA LEU A 103 -6.87 14.17 12.13
C LEU A 103 -7.25 13.11 11.08
N LYS A 104 -7.10 13.43 9.79
CA LYS A 104 -7.43 12.51 8.70
C LYS A 104 -6.46 11.33 8.61
N TRP A 105 -5.16 11.54 8.83
CA TRP A 105 -4.12 10.58 8.41
C TRP A 105 -3.34 9.92 9.54
N SER A 106 -3.40 10.44 10.77
CA SER A 106 -2.70 9.84 11.92
C SER A 106 -3.08 8.38 12.17
N GLU A 107 -4.38 8.06 12.25
CA GLU A 107 -4.84 6.69 12.50
C GLU A 107 -4.57 5.74 11.32
N PRO A 108 -4.85 6.08 10.04
CA PRO A 108 -4.48 5.24 8.91
C PRO A 108 -2.98 4.93 8.85
N LEU A 109 -2.12 5.93 9.08
CA LEU A 109 -0.68 5.77 9.05
C LEU A 109 -0.18 4.92 10.22
N PHE A 110 -0.73 5.11 11.41
CA PHE A 110 -0.47 4.26 12.57
C PHE A 110 -0.81 2.79 12.28
N LYS A 111 -1.99 2.53 11.72
CA LYS A 111 -2.41 1.17 11.33
C LYS A 111 -1.47 0.54 10.30
N LEU A 112 -1.03 1.32 9.32
CA LEU A 112 -0.11 0.86 8.28
C LEU A 112 1.25 0.48 8.90
N ARG A 113 1.76 1.33 9.81
CA ARG A 113 3.00 1.06 10.54
C ARG A 113 2.89 -0.18 11.44
N SER A 114 1.82 -0.27 12.25
CA SER A 114 1.59 -1.44 13.10
C SER A 114 1.48 -2.75 12.29
N ARG A 115 0.93 -2.70 11.08
CA ARG A 115 0.91 -3.85 10.18
C ARG A 115 2.32 -4.26 9.76
N LEU A 116 3.15 -3.29 9.35
CA LEU A 116 4.56 -3.55 9.02
C LEU A 116 5.29 -4.21 10.19
N ASP A 117 5.15 -3.64 11.40
CA ASP A 117 5.82 -4.14 12.60
C ASP A 117 5.33 -5.55 13.00
N SER A 118 4.13 -5.95 12.59
CA SER A 118 3.58 -7.28 12.84
C SER A 118 4.02 -8.35 11.84
N LEU A 119 4.65 -7.96 10.73
CA LEU A 119 5.14 -8.90 9.72
C LEU A 119 6.34 -9.69 10.24
N PRO A 120 6.45 -11.00 9.93
CA PRO A 120 7.61 -11.79 10.34
C PRO A 120 8.89 -11.23 9.71
N SER A 121 9.97 -11.10 10.49
CA SER A 121 11.24 -10.64 9.93
C SER A 121 11.69 -11.55 8.79
N PRO A 122 12.11 -11.00 7.63
CA PRO A 122 12.66 -11.81 6.57
C PRO A 122 13.84 -12.59 7.11
N LYS A 123 13.86 -13.91 6.89
CA LYS A 123 15.03 -14.71 7.24
C LYS A 123 16.21 -14.18 6.43
N ASP A 124 17.28 -13.82 7.12
CA ASP A 124 18.56 -13.69 6.45
C ASP A 124 18.88 -15.04 5.84
N LYS A 125 19.37 -15.05 4.60
CA LYS A 125 19.94 -16.28 4.05
C LYS A 125 21.19 -16.53 4.89
N ASP A 126 21.04 -17.34 5.93
CA ASP A 126 22.17 -17.90 6.67
C ASP A 126 23.15 -18.44 5.62
N ASN A 127 24.38 -17.92 5.68
CA ASN A 127 25.52 -18.33 4.84
C ASN A 127 25.77 -19.83 4.94
#